data_AF-A0A5J4SPW7-F1
#
_entry.id   AF-A0A5J4SPW7-F1
#
_cell.length_a   1.000
_cell.length_b   1.000
_cell.length_c   1.000
_cell.angle_alpha   90.00
_cell.angle_beta   90.00
_cell.angle_gamma   90.00
#
_symmetry.space_group_name_H-M   'P 1'
#
loop_
_entity.id
_entity.type
_entity.pdbx_description
1 polymer ?
#
loop_
_entity_poly.entity_id
_entity_poly.type
_entity_poly.pdbx_seq_one_letter_code
_entity_poly.pdbx_strand_id
1 'polypeptide(L)' 'MAFKGCSYAKRVQDINEIFDKHAKSGLSNREIWRRYIWPVYAISEQTLYNYINAAASDKVKAKQTELQLTLF' A
#
# COMPACT_ATOMS: atom_id res chain seq x y z
N MET A 1 23.41 -0.83 12.87
CA MET A 1 22.21 -0.42 12.12
C MET A 1 21.08 -1.38 12.46
N ALA A 2 20.08 -0.94 13.23
CA ALA A 2 18.86 -1.73 13.40
C ALA A 2 18.10 -1.66 12.06
N PHE A 3 17.98 -2.79 11.36
CA PHE A 3 17.05 -2.91 10.22
C PHE A 3 15.62 -2.79 10.78
N LYS A 4 15.16 -1.56 11.03
CA LYS A 4 13.75 -1.29 11.32
C LYS A 4 12.99 -1.83 10.11
N GLY A 5 12.19 -2.87 10.31
CA GLY A 5 11.47 -3.55 9.24
C GLY A 5 10.51 -2.60 8.52
N CYS A 6 10.99 -1.96 7.46
CA CYS A 6 10.23 -1.02 6.64
C CYS A 6 9.42 -1.72 5.54
N SER A 7 9.55 -3.03 5.41
CA SER A 7 8.87 -3.84 4.39
C SER A 7 7.35 -3.71 4.44
N TYR A 8 6.78 -3.50 5.63
CA TYR A 8 5.34 -3.28 5.79
C TYR A 8 4.90 -1.93 5.21
N ALA A 9 5.61 -0.85 5.56
CA ALA A 9 5.30 0.49 5.07
C ALA A 9 5.47 0.60 3.55
N LYS A 10 6.49 -0.07 3.00
CA LYS A 10 6.74 -0.18 1.56
C LYS A 10 5.60 -0.91 0.84
N ARG A 11 5.14 -2.05 1.37
CA ARG A 11 3.98 -2.79 0.81
C ARG A 11 2.70 -1.97 0.84
N VAL A 12 2.45 -1.27 1.94
CA VAL A 12 1.26 -0.39 2.05
C VAL A 12 1.33 0.74 1.02
N GLN A 13 2.51 1.34 0.83
CA GLN A 13 2.72 2.38 -0.17
C GLN A 13 2.42 1.86 -1.58
N ASP A 14 3.04 0.74 -1.96
CA ASP A 14 2.93 0.16 -3.30
C ASP A 14 1.48 -0.20 -3.66
N ILE A 15 0.78 -0.89 -2.74
CA ILE A 15 -0.63 -1.25 -2.91
C ILE A 15 -1.51 0.01 -3.03
N ASN A 16 -1.22 1.06 -2.25
CA ASN A 16 -1.98 2.29 -2.28
C ASN A 16 -1.74 3.09 -3.58
N GLU A 17 -0.53 3.07 -4.13
CA GLU A 17 -0.22 3.67 -5.43
C GLU A 17 -0.92 2.96 -6.58
N ILE A 18 -0.90 1.62 -6.58
CA ILE A 18 -1.66 0.80 -7.55
C ILE A 18 -3.16 1.12 -7.43
N PHE A 19 -3.67 1.19 -6.21
CA PHE A 19 -5.08 1.48 -5.96
C PHE A 19 -5.48 2.88 -6.48
N ASP A 20 -4.73 3.94 -6.15
CA ASP A 20 -5.02 5.31 -6.60
C ASP A 20 -5.00 5.43 -8.14
N LYS A 21 -4.03 4.77 -8.79
CA LYS A 21 -3.90 4.76 -10.26
C LYS A 21 -5.13 4.16 -10.93
N HIS A 22 -5.68 3.07 -10.38
CA HIS A 22 -6.82 2.37 -10.96
C HIS A 22 -8.18 2.92 -10.49
N ALA A 23 -8.26 3.54 -9.31
CA ALA A 23 -9.46 4.22 -8.83
C ALA A 23 -9.87 5.37 -9.78
N LYS A 24 -8.89 6.09 -10.34
CA LYS A 24 -9.10 7.14 -11.35
C LYS A 24 -9.68 6.63 -12.69
N SER A 25 -9.57 5.32 -12.96
CA SER A 25 -10.14 4.71 -14.17
C SER A 25 -11.62 4.32 -14.03
N GLY A 26 -12.25 4.54 -12.87
CA GLY A 26 -13.66 4.21 -12.65
C GLY A 26 -13.95 2.71 -12.44
N LEU A 27 -12.92 1.92 -12.15
CA LEU A 27 -13.04 0.49 -11.85
C LEU A 27 -13.55 0.28 -10.43
N SER A 28 -14.37 -0.75 -10.24
CA SER A 28 -14.82 -1.15 -8.90
C SER A 28 -13.65 -1.65 -8.06
N ASN A 29 -13.61 -1.29 -6.77
CA ASN A 29 -12.56 -1.71 -5.82
C ASN A 29 -12.24 -3.23 -5.89
N ARG A 30 -13.29 -4.03 -6.07
CA ARG A 30 -13.19 -5.49 -6.18
C ARG A 30 -12.52 -5.98 -7.46
N GLU A 31 -12.74 -5.27 -8.57
CA GLU A 31 -12.06 -5.55 -9.84
C GLU A 31 -10.60 -5.12 -9.79
N ILE A 32 -10.30 -3.97 -9.17
CA ILE A 32 -8.92 -3.51 -8.98
C ILE A 32 -8.15 -4.55 -8.16
N TRP A 33 -8.74 -5.04 -7.08
CA TRP A 33 -8.16 -6.10 -6.26
C TRP A 33 -7.89 -7.37 -7.08
N ARG A 34 -8.91 -7.90 -7.78
CA ARG A 34 -8.80 -9.15 -8.51
C ARG A 34 -7.80 -9.07 -9.68
N ARG A 35 -7.75 -7.93 -10.40
CA ARG A 35 -6.92 -7.79 -11.60
C ARG A 35 -5.48 -7.40 -11.31
N TYR A 36 -5.23 -6.56 -10.30
CA TYR A 36 -3.91 -5.96 -10.10
C TYR A 36 -3.23 -6.40 -8.80
N ILE A 37 -3.98 -6.57 -7.70
CA ILE A 37 -3.39 -6.83 -6.38
C ILE A 37 -3.28 -8.32 -6.09
N TRP A 38 -4.32 -9.10 -6.42
CA TRP A 38 -4.35 -10.54 -6.21
C TRP A 38 -3.21 -11.31 -6.90
N PRO A 39 -2.90 -11.10 -8.21
CA PRO A 39 -1.85 -11.87 -8.88
C PRO A 39 -0.44 -11.57 -8.36
N VAL A 40 -0.21 -10.41 -7.73
CA VAL A 40 1.12 -9.97 -7.28
C VAL A 40 1.33 -10.28 -5.79
N TYR A 41 0.31 -10.03 -4.96
CA TYR A 41 0.44 -10.09 -3.50
C TYR A 41 -0.29 -11.27 -2.86
N ALA A 42 -1.21 -11.94 -3.57
CA ALA A 42 -2.03 -13.04 -3.06
C ALA A 42 -2.67 -12.74 -1.68
N ILE A 43 -3.14 -11.49 -1.49
CA ILE A 43 -3.75 -11.02 -0.25
C ILE A 43 -5.27 -11.02 -0.34
N SER A 44 -5.93 -11.35 0.77
CA SER A 44 -7.39 -11.30 0.87
C SER A 44 -7.95 -9.88 0.72
N GLU A 45 -9.21 -9.78 0.30
CA GLU A 45 -9.93 -8.51 0.15
C GLU A 45 -9.96 -7.71 1.47
N GLN A 46 -10.14 -8.39 2.62
CA GLN A 46 -10.04 -7.75 3.94
C GLN A 46 -8.67 -7.12 4.21
N THR A 47 -7.60 -7.79 3.79
CA THR A 47 -6.23 -7.30 3.98
C THR A 47 -5.97 -6.06 3.13
N LEU A 48 -6.56 -5.98 1.93
CA LEU A 48 -6.53 -4.78 1.11
C LEU A 48 -7.16 -3.59 1.84
N TYR A 49 -8.37 -3.74 2.37
CA TYR A 49 -9.03 -2.66 3.13
C TYR A 49 -8.25 -2.27 4.37
N ASN A 50 -7.63 -3.24 5.06
CA ASN A 50 -6.74 -2.97 6.18
C ASN A 50 -5.52 -2.15 5.76
N TYR A 51 -4.93 -2.41 4.59
CA TYR A 51 -3.82 -1.63 4.05
C TYR A 51 -4.22 -0.24 3.61
N ILE A 52 -5.38 -0.07 2.96
CA ILE A 52 -5.91 1.26 2.60
C ILE A 52 -6.15 2.10 3.85
N ASN A 53 -6.78 1.50 4.88
CA ASN A 53 -6.98 2.19 6.16
C ASN A 53 -5.66 2.48 6.89
N ALA A 54 -4.69 1.55 6.81
CA ALA A 54 -3.35 1.78 7.34
C ALA A 54 -2.62 2.91 6.61
N ALA A 55 -2.79 3.06 5.29
CA ALA A 55 -2.23 4.17 4.51
C ALA A 55 -2.82 5.53 4.93
N ALA A 56 -4.09 5.55 5.36
CA ALA A 56 -4.71 6.74 5.93
C ALA A 56 -4.21 7.08 7.35
N SER A 57 -3.54 6.15 8.03
CA SER A 57 -3.00 6.36 9.38
C SER A 57 -1.73 7.21 9.36
N ASP A 58 -1.73 8.25 10.21
CA ASP A 58 -0.63 9.21 10.36
C ASP A 58 0.74 8.55 10.68
N LYS A 59 0.70 7.44 11.43
CA LYS A 59 1.90 6.65 11.79
C LYS A 59 2.58 5.98 10.59
N VAL A 60 1.82 5.64 9.56
CA VAL A 60 2.34 5.00 8.34
C VAL A 60 2.93 6.06 7.41
N LYS A 61 2.30 7.23 7.32
CA LYS A 61 2.83 8.39 6.58
C LYS A 61 4.17 8.85 7.16
N ALA A 62 4.29 8.96 8.49
CA ALA A 62 5.55 9.31 9.14
C ALA A 62 6.70 8.36 8.75
N LYS A 63 6.45 7.04 8.78
CA LYS A 63 7.44 6.03 8.34
C LYS A 63 7.75 6.08 6.85
N GLN A 64 6.77 6.42 6.00
CA GLN A 64 6.99 6.63 4.57
C GLN A 64 7.89 7.84 4.31
N THR A 65 7.71 8.93 5.05
CA THR A 65 8.58 10.11 4.98
C THR A 65 10.00 9.78 5.46
N GLU A 66 10.15 9.04 6.56
CA GLU A 66 11.46 8.54 7.04
C GLU A 66 12.19 7.69 5.97
N LEU A 67 11.44 6.89 5.19
CA LEU A 67 11.98 6.10 4.08
C LEU A 67 12.42 6.94 2.88
N GLN A 68 11.72 8.04 2.58
CA GLN A 68 12.12 8.95 1.50
C GLN A 68 13.37 9.75 1.86
N LEU A 69 13.51 10.14 3.13
CA LEU A 69 14.67 10.90 3.63
C LEU A 69 15.95 10.09 3.74
N THR A 70 15.87 8.76 3.81
CA THR A 70 17.03 7.86 3.87
C THR A 70 17.62 7.50 2.52
N LEU A 71 16.97 7.90 1.42
CA LEU A 71 17.43 7.65 0.04
C LEU A 71 18.25 8.80 -0.56
N PHE A 72 18.53 9.86 0.22
CA PHE A 72 19.37 11.00 -0.15
C PHE A 72 20.63 11.10 0.72
#